data_AF-A0A9W8B7D5-F1
#
_entry.id   AF-A0A9W8B7D5-F1
#
_cell.length_a   1.000
_cell.length_b   1.000
_cell.length_c   1.000
_cell.angle_alpha   90.00
_cell.angle_beta   90.00
_cell.angle_gamma   90.00
#
_symmetry.space_group_name_H-M   'P 1'
#
loop_
_entity.id
_entity.type
_entity.pdbx_description
1 polymer ?
#
loop_
_entity_poly.entity_id
_entity_poly.type
_entity_poly.pdbx_seq_one_letter_code
_entity_poly.pdbx_strand_id
1 'polypeptide(L)'
;MRSCIASRLRQVNTWPIHPFRLHGGSRPINKSYTTAAPSPPPPPLQPPSPLKPSSPPSSAEAPASKLPELESPHISDSQTKVLKNLIRKSLGDPPAHPFDSFQVVQQLRNDGGFTTTQAIALMECLRACLTEGITSVHGDMLRKADLDNSAHLFKAALTELRTEIRVLREIDKAALKAELDGAEQDIDSIRHRLNEDMVNLKSEVQIDLNQYKSDQRASVQTMEEALQETNDRFVLSLGIVRTEMEAVKWETTRKGIMSIYGGVAVVALIWMLLPARPNEADRNGDASNSSPTERLDEFLTLSNSHRAVNR
;
A
#
# COMPACT_ATOMS: atom_id res chain seq x y z
N MET A 1 39.53 -32.24 29.41
CA MET A 1 39.53 -30.94 30.09
C MET A 1 38.72 -29.95 29.24
N ARG A 2 37.58 -29.49 29.78
CA ARG A 2 36.87 -28.20 29.50
C ARG A 2 36.37 -28.00 28.06
N SER A 3 35.18 -28.45 27.63
CA SER A 3 33.80 -27.98 27.91
C SER A 3 33.59 -26.71 28.77
N CYS A 4 32.55 -25.95 28.41
CA CYS A 4 32.16 -24.57 28.82
C CYS A 4 32.91 -23.48 28.03
N ILE A 5 32.25 -22.59 27.28
CA ILE A 5 31.35 -21.56 27.81
C ILE A 5 30.29 -21.12 26.75
N ALA A 6 29.03 -21.07 27.24
CA ALA A 6 27.94 -20.18 26.86
C ALA A 6 27.20 -20.35 25.52
N SER A 7 26.23 -21.27 25.55
CA SER A 7 24.86 -20.94 25.17
C SER A 7 24.25 -19.95 26.18
N ARG A 8 23.86 -18.73 25.77
CA ARG A 8 22.75 -18.00 26.41
C ARG A 8 22.32 -16.79 25.60
N LEU A 9 20.99 -16.59 25.57
CA LEU A 9 20.22 -15.41 25.15
C LEU A 9 19.86 -15.42 23.65
N ARG A 10 18.59 -15.39 23.22
CA ARG A 10 17.33 -15.24 23.96
C ARG A 10 16.16 -15.54 23.00
N GLN A 11 15.37 -16.56 23.33
CA GLN A 11 13.95 -16.64 22.98
C GLN A 11 13.22 -15.38 23.44
N VAL A 12 12.48 -14.68 22.57
CA VAL A 12 11.20 -14.04 22.91
C VAL A 12 10.35 -14.01 21.63
N ASN A 13 9.04 -14.24 21.77
CA ASN A 13 7.95 -14.19 20.78
C ASN A 13 7.61 -15.49 20.01
N THR A 14 7.08 -16.45 20.76
CA THR A 14 6.03 -17.35 20.28
C THR A 14 4.73 -16.97 21.00
N TRP A 15 3.74 -16.45 20.27
CA TRP A 15 2.36 -16.32 20.74
C TRP A 15 1.49 -17.37 20.04
N PRO A 16 0.73 -18.21 20.78
CA PRO A 16 -0.30 -19.06 20.18
C PRO A 16 -1.66 -18.34 20.25
N ILE A 17 -2.33 -18.19 19.11
CA ILE A 17 -3.72 -17.73 19.05
C ILE A 17 -4.63 -18.96 19.06
N HIS A 18 -5.48 -19.06 20.09
CA HIS A 18 -6.48 -20.10 20.27
C HIS A 18 -7.65 -19.97 19.28
N PRO A 19 -8.25 -21.07 18.79
CA PRO A 19 -9.55 -21.00 18.11
C PRO A 19 -10.69 -20.93 19.13
N PHE A 20 -11.45 -19.83 19.09
CA PHE A 20 -12.69 -19.65 19.84
C PHE A 20 -13.78 -20.55 19.24
N ARG A 21 -14.27 -21.50 20.04
CA ARG A 21 -15.42 -22.35 19.75
C ARG A 21 -16.64 -21.77 20.47
N LEU A 22 -17.71 -21.45 19.73
CA LEU A 22 -19.05 -21.31 20.29
C LEU A 22 -20.03 -22.16 19.50
N HIS A 23 -20.72 -23.04 20.24
CA HIS A 23 -21.86 -23.83 19.80
C HIS A 23 -23.13 -22.99 19.91
N GLY A 24 -24.05 -23.15 18.95
CA GLY A 24 -25.48 -23.01 19.20
C GLY A 24 -26.30 -22.40 18.06
N GLY A 25 -27.25 -23.17 17.53
CA GLY A 25 -28.52 -22.60 17.04
C GLY A 25 -28.90 -22.88 15.59
N SER A 26 -29.70 -23.93 15.39
CA SER A 26 -30.34 -24.41 14.17
C SER A 26 -31.32 -23.43 13.50
N ARG A 27 -31.34 -23.38 12.15
CA ARG A 27 -32.52 -23.62 11.28
C ARG A 27 -32.15 -23.56 9.78
N PRO A 28 -32.77 -24.39 8.91
CA PRO A 28 -32.40 -24.51 7.50
C PRO A 28 -33.33 -23.69 6.60
N ILE A 29 -32.79 -23.07 5.55
CA ILE A 29 -33.58 -22.64 4.38
C ILE A 29 -32.91 -23.17 3.11
N ASN A 30 -33.62 -24.11 2.51
CA ASN A 30 -33.43 -24.68 1.18
C ASN A 30 -33.68 -23.61 0.11
N LYS A 31 -32.69 -23.36 -0.77
CA LYS A 31 -32.95 -22.85 -2.13
C LYS A 31 -32.04 -23.54 -3.13
N SER A 32 -32.70 -24.42 -3.87
CA SER A 32 -32.44 -25.04 -5.16
C SER A 32 -31.31 -24.47 -6.03
N TYR A 33 -30.48 -25.41 -6.47
CA TYR A 33 -29.65 -25.44 -7.67
C TYR A 33 -30.15 -24.59 -8.86
N THR A 34 -29.25 -23.79 -9.42
CA THR A 34 -29.24 -23.47 -10.85
C THR A 34 -27.81 -23.65 -11.34
N THR A 35 -27.63 -24.71 -12.12
CA THR A 35 -26.42 -25.08 -12.83
C THR A 35 -26.09 -24.01 -13.87
N ALA A 36 -25.00 -23.29 -13.67
CA ALA A 36 -24.30 -22.56 -14.72
C ALA A 36 -22.84 -23.03 -14.69
N ALA A 37 -22.37 -23.54 -15.84
CA ALA A 37 -21.06 -24.16 -16.00
C ALA A 37 -19.91 -23.17 -15.76
N PRO A 38 -18.83 -23.56 -15.06
CA PRO A 38 -17.63 -22.74 -14.93
C PRO A 38 -16.77 -22.84 -16.20
N SER A 39 -16.36 -21.68 -16.70
CA SER A 39 -15.35 -21.48 -17.74
C SER A 39 -13.99 -22.07 -17.32
N PRO A 40 -13.16 -22.54 -18.28
CA PRO A 40 -11.89 -23.21 -17.95
C PRO A 40 -10.83 -22.21 -17.41
N PRO A 41 -9.95 -22.67 -16.49
CA PRO A 41 -8.89 -21.85 -15.91
C PRO A 41 -7.73 -21.60 -16.91
N PRO A 42 -7.01 -20.47 -16.80
CA PRO A 42 -5.81 -20.22 -17.58
C PRO A 42 -4.67 -21.19 -17.20
N PRO A 43 -3.76 -21.53 -18.14
CA PRO A 43 -2.71 -22.52 -17.90
C PRO A 43 -1.66 -22.05 -16.88
N PRO A 44 -0.95 -22.98 -16.20
CA PRO A 44 0.02 -22.65 -15.17
C PRO A 44 1.27 -22.00 -15.76
N LEU A 45 1.75 -20.92 -15.13
CA LEU A 45 3.07 -20.36 -15.33
C LEU A 45 4.13 -21.39 -14.92
N GLN A 46 4.92 -21.87 -15.88
CA GLN A 46 6.06 -22.76 -15.61
C GLN A 46 7.25 -21.97 -15.05
N PRO A 47 8.02 -22.53 -14.09
CA PRO A 47 9.24 -21.91 -13.57
C PRO A 47 10.39 -21.99 -14.60
N PRO A 48 11.29 -21.00 -14.65
CA PRO A 48 12.42 -21.01 -15.59
C PRO A 48 13.44 -22.10 -15.21
N SER A 49 13.76 -22.97 -16.17
CA SER A 49 14.86 -23.96 -16.09
C SER A 49 16.20 -23.35 -16.55
N PRO A 50 17.35 -23.94 -16.16
CA PRO A 50 18.63 -23.25 -16.03
C PRO A 50 19.37 -22.99 -17.34
N LEU A 51 20.09 -21.86 -17.39
CA LEU A 51 20.97 -21.45 -18.48
C LEU A 51 22.13 -22.44 -18.70
N LYS A 52 22.33 -22.85 -19.96
CA LYS A 52 23.60 -23.42 -20.48
C LYS A 52 24.00 -22.68 -21.77
N PRO A 53 25.28 -22.36 -22.01
CA PRO A 53 25.69 -21.37 -23.00
C PRO A 53 25.87 -21.97 -24.40
N SER A 54 25.36 -21.29 -25.42
CA SER A 54 25.64 -21.62 -26.83
C SER A 54 25.70 -20.37 -27.71
N SER A 55 26.93 -20.04 -28.12
CA SER A 55 27.40 -19.48 -29.41
C SER A 55 26.79 -18.18 -30.01
N PRO A 56 27.61 -17.41 -30.76
CA PRO A 56 27.32 -16.01 -31.12
C PRO A 56 26.47 -15.90 -32.41
N PRO A 57 25.61 -14.87 -32.55
CA PRO A 57 25.00 -14.57 -33.83
C PRO A 57 25.90 -13.70 -34.70
N SER A 58 26.15 -14.22 -35.89
CA SER A 58 26.63 -13.52 -37.08
C SER A 58 25.55 -12.60 -37.65
N SER A 59 25.98 -11.39 -38.03
CA SER A 59 25.39 -10.42 -38.97
C SER A 59 23.92 -9.99 -38.85
N ALA A 60 23.71 -8.75 -38.41
CA ALA A 60 22.70 -7.84 -38.98
C ALA A 60 23.17 -6.38 -38.83
N GLU A 61 22.89 -5.59 -39.87
CA GLU A 61 23.39 -4.26 -40.20
C GLU A 61 22.92 -3.11 -39.30
N ALA A 62 23.69 -2.01 -39.36
CA ALA A 62 23.72 -0.80 -38.53
C ALA A 62 22.42 0.03 -38.43
N PRO A 63 22.40 1.02 -37.52
CA PRO A 63 22.52 2.38 -38.04
C PRO A 63 23.69 3.15 -37.43
N ALA A 64 24.50 3.71 -38.33
CA ALA A 64 25.65 4.55 -38.05
C ALA A 64 25.28 5.72 -37.12
N SER A 65 25.74 5.64 -35.88
CA SER A 65 25.68 6.73 -34.91
C SER A 65 27.09 6.94 -34.36
N LYS A 66 27.84 7.82 -35.05
CA LYS A 66 29.12 8.45 -34.66
C LYS A 66 29.86 7.76 -33.52
N LEU A 67 30.86 6.93 -33.88
CA LEU A 67 32.02 6.74 -33.03
C LEU A 67 32.57 8.14 -32.67
N PRO A 68 32.81 8.44 -31.38
CA PRO A 68 33.81 9.43 -31.05
C PRO A 68 35.15 8.84 -31.50
N GLU A 69 35.60 9.28 -32.68
CA GLU A 69 37.02 9.33 -33.01
C GLU A 69 37.69 10.07 -31.86
N LEU A 70 38.25 9.33 -30.90
CA LEU A 70 39.06 9.90 -29.85
C LEU A 70 40.45 9.36 -30.06
N GLU A 71 41.27 10.25 -30.63
CA GLU A 71 42.71 10.18 -30.73
C GLU A 71 43.31 9.31 -29.61
N SER A 72 44.05 8.28 -30.05
CA SER A 72 45.14 7.73 -29.25
C SER A 72 45.89 8.89 -28.62
N PRO A 73 46.14 8.90 -27.29
CA PRO A 73 46.83 10.01 -26.68
C PRO A 73 48.21 10.09 -27.33
N HIS A 74 48.37 11.05 -28.24
CA HIS A 74 49.66 11.51 -28.70
C HIS A 74 50.36 12.03 -27.45
N ILE A 75 51.10 11.14 -26.80
CA ILE A 75 52.17 11.51 -25.88
C ILE A 75 53.09 12.36 -26.76
N SER A 76 52.90 13.67 -26.61
CA SER A 76 53.41 14.68 -27.51
C SER A 76 54.90 14.43 -27.78
N ASP A 77 55.27 14.26 -29.05
CA ASP A 77 56.64 14.03 -29.52
C ASP A 77 57.64 15.08 -29.02
N SER A 78 57.13 16.20 -28.52
CA SER A 78 57.87 17.25 -27.82
C SER A 78 58.51 16.76 -26.52
N GLN A 79 57.84 15.95 -25.69
CA GLN A 79 58.41 15.47 -24.43
C GLN A 79 59.51 14.43 -24.63
N THR A 80 59.38 13.57 -25.63
CA THR A 80 60.39 12.55 -25.96
C THR A 80 61.63 13.18 -26.58
N LYS A 81 61.50 14.26 -27.36
CA LYS A 81 62.62 15.04 -27.90
C LYS A 81 63.42 15.75 -26.80
N VAL A 82 62.75 16.35 -25.82
CA VAL A 82 63.41 17.00 -24.68
C VAL A 82 64.21 15.98 -23.86
N LEU A 83 63.62 14.83 -23.54
CA LEU A 83 64.32 13.75 -22.84
C LEU A 83 65.50 13.20 -23.64
N LYS A 84 65.35 12.97 -24.95
CA LYS A 84 66.45 12.53 -25.83
C LYS A 84 67.61 13.53 -25.85
N ASN A 85 67.31 14.83 -25.88
CA ASN A 85 68.32 15.89 -25.87
C ASN A 85 69.03 16.01 -24.53
N LEU A 86 68.32 15.84 -23.41
CA LEU A 86 68.90 15.82 -22.07
C LEU A 86 69.82 14.60 -21.85
N ILE A 87 69.40 13.43 -22.34
CA ILE A 87 70.22 12.21 -22.27
C ILE A 87 71.49 12.35 -23.12
N ARG A 88 71.37 12.88 -24.35
CA ARG A 88 72.53 13.17 -25.21
C ARG A 88 73.50 14.17 -24.58
N LYS A 89 72.97 15.19 -23.88
CA LYS A 89 73.78 16.19 -23.18
C LYS A 89 74.47 15.63 -21.92
N SER A 90 73.92 14.56 -21.34
CA SER A 90 74.45 13.89 -20.14
C SER A 90 75.49 12.80 -20.48
N LEU A 91 75.27 12.01 -21.54
CA LEU A 91 76.13 10.87 -21.90
C LEU A 91 77.22 11.19 -22.92
N GLY A 92 77.19 12.36 -23.58
CA GLY A 92 78.12 12.68 -24.68
C GLY A 92 77.87 11.83 -25.93
N ASP A 93 78.33 12.29 -27.10
CA ASP A 93 78.36 11.41 -28.28
C ASP A 93 79.45 10.34 -28.06
N PRO A 94 79.18 9.06 -28.38
CA PRO A 94 80.17 8.01 -28.23
C PRO A 94 81.39 8.34 -29.12
N PRO A 95 82.62 8.22 -28.59
CA PRO A 95 83.82 8.50 -29.37
C PRO A 95 83.89 7.56 -30.58
N ALA A 96 84.23 8.13 -31.74
CA ALA A 96 84.30 7.41 -33.02
C ALA A 96 85.26 6.21 -33.00
N HIS A 97 86.25 6.22 -32.11
CA HIS A 97 87.13 5.09 -31.85
C HIS A 97 87.23 4.82 -30.34
N PRO A 98 86.66 3.72 -29.82
CA PRO A 98 86.72 3.40 -28.40
C PRO A 98 88.13 3.05 -27.89
N PHE A 99 89.05 2.67 -28.78
CA PHE A 99 90.38 2.19 -28.39
C PHE A 99 91.42 2.34 -29.53
N ASP A 100 92.33 3.30 -29.39
CA ASP A 100 93.42 3.54 -30.35
C ASP A 100 94.59 2.57 -30.09
N SER A 101 94.74 1.58 -30.97
CA SER A 101 95.77 0.55 -30.89
C SER A 101 97.18 1.07 -31.18
N PHE A 102 97.32 2.15 -31.95
CA PHE A 102 98.61 2.69 -32.35
C PHE A 102 99.26 3.49 -31.22
N GLN A 103 98.46 4.30 -30.52
CA GLN A 103 98.96 5.08 -29.37
C GLN A 103 99.42 4.18 -28.23
N VAL A 104 98.70 3.08 -27.96
CA VAL A 104 99.07 2.11 -26.92
C VAL A 104 100.40 1.44 -27.25
N VAL A 105 100.60 0.96 -28.48
CA VAL A 105 101.87 0.35 -28.91
C VAL A 105 103.03 1.36 -28.83
N GLN A 106 102.78 2.62 -29.18
CA GLN A 106 103.78 3.68 -29.11
C GLN A 106 104.18 4.01 -27.66
N GLN A 107 103.22 4.05 -26.73
CA GLN A 107 103.49 4.24 -25.30
C GLN A 107 104.26 3.06 -24.68
N LEU A 108 103.87 1.81 -24.99
CA LEU A 108 104.60 0.63 -24.52
C LEU A 108 106.05 0.58 -25.02
N ARG A 109 106.31 1.09 -26.23
CA ARG A 109 107.67 1.16 -26.79
C ARG A 109 108.50 2.28 -26.15
N ASN A 110 107.94 3.48 -25.98
CA ASN A 110 108.68 4.66 -25.54
C ASN A 110 108.88 4.71 -24.03
N ASP A 111 107.83 4.42 -23.25
CA ASP A 111 107.83 4.59 -21.79
C ASP A 111 108.04 3.25 -21.06
N GLY A 112 107.67 2.13 -21.70
CA GLY A 112 107.71 0.78 -21.12
C GLY A 112 108.95 -0.05 -21.44
N GLY A 113 109.81 0.39 -22.38
CA GLY A 113 111.03 -0.33 -22.76
C GLY A 113 110.79 -1.69 -23.43
N PHE A 114 109.58 -1.98 -23.90
CA PHE A 114 109.23 -3.24 -24.54
C PHE A 114 109.67 -3.29 -26.00
N THR A 115 110.03 -4.47 -26.49
CA THR A 115 110.31 -4.68 -27.91
C THR A 115 109.04 -4.53 -28.74
N THR A 116 109.17 -4.16 -30.02
CA THR A 116 108.03 -3.97 -30.92
C THR A 116 107.10 -5.20 -30.96
N THR A 117 107.65 -6.41 -30.94
CA THR A 117 106.87 -7.65 -30.96
C THR A 117 106.11 -7.89 -29.66
N GLN A 118 106.70 -7.57 -28.51
CA GLN A 118 106.04 -7.68 -27.20
C GLN A 118 104.93 -6.65 -27.02
N ALA A 119 105.15 -5.40 -27.46
CA ALA A 119 104.14 -4.34 -27.41
C ALA A 119 102.92 -4.67 -28.29
N ILE A 120 103.13 -5.26 -29.47
CA ILE A 120 102.05 -5.72 -30.35
C ILE A 120 101.26 -6.86 -29.69
N ALA A 121 101.93 -7.86 -29.12
CA ALA A 121 101.28 -8.99 -28.46
C ALA A 121 100.43 -8.57 -27.24
N LEU A 122 100.93 -7.62 -26.45
CA LEU A 122 100.19 -7.05 -25.31
C LEU A 122 98.97 -6.24 -25.77
N MET A 123 99.10 -5.47 -26.86
CA MET A 123 97.97 -4.74 -27.44
C MET A 123 96.91 -5.69 -27.98
N GLU A 124 97.29 -6.78 -28.65
CA GLU A 124 96.33 -7.80 -29.11
C GLU A 124 95.59 -8.47 -27.95
N CYS A 125 96.29 -8.78 -26.86
CA CYS A 125 95.68 -9.33 -25.65
C CYS A 125 94.70 -8.34 -25.00
N LEU A 126 95.10 -7.06 -24.87
CA LEU A 126 94.26 -6.00 -24.32
C LEU A 126 93.02 -5.77 -25.20
N ARG A 127 93.19 -5.76 -26.53
CA ARG A 127 92.07 -5.65 -27.49
C ARG A 127 91.10 -6.81 -27.35
N ALA A 128 91.61 -8.04 -27.17
CA ALA A 128 90.77 -9.22 -26.98
C ALA A 128 89.95 -9.11 -25.68
N CYS A 129 90.58 -8.77 -24.55
CA CYS A 129 89.90 -8.59 -23.26
C CYS A 129 88.87 -7.45 -23.31
N LEU A 130 89.20 -6.33 -23.95
CA LEU A 130 88.27 -5.21 -24.11
C LEU A 130 87.08 -5.57 -25.00
N THR A 131 87.33 -6.28 -26.10
CA THR A 131 86.27 -6.74 -27.00
C THR A 131 85.33 -7.70 -26.28
N GLU A 132 85.87 -8.65 -25.52
CA GLU A 132 85.09 -9.58 -24.70
C GLU A 132 84.20 -8.84 -23.70
N GLY A 133 84.77 -7.90 -22.92
CA GLY A 133 84.03 -7.07 -21.98
C GLY A 133 82.92 -6.23 -22.66
N ILE A 134 83.23 -5.57 -23.78
CA ILE A 134 82.25 -4.78 -24.54
C ILE A 134 81.12 -5.66 -25.08
N THR A 135 81.44 -6.87 -25.59
CA THR A 135 80.43 -7.81 -26.10
C THR A 135 79.53 -8.35 -24.99
N SER A 136 80.09 -8.64 -23.80
CA SER A 136 79.31 -9.02 -22.63
C SER A 136 78.35 -7.90 -22.22
N VAL A 137 78.85 -6.67 -22.10
CA VAL A 137 78.03 -5.50 -21.74
C VAL A 137 76.97 -5.22 -22.80
N HIS A 138 77.27 -5.37 -24.09
CA HIS A 138 76.28 -5.23 -25.17
C HIS A 138 75.23 -6.36 -25.19
N GLY A 139 75.57 -7.55 -24.66
CA GLY A 139 74.62 -8.64 -24.48
C GLY A 139 73.62 -8.37 -23.36
N ASP A 140 74.08 -7.75 -22.26
CA ASP A 140 73.25 -7.38 -21.12
C ASP A 140 72.53 -6.03 -21.29
N MET A 141 73.01 -5.17 -22.20
CA MET A 141 72.35 -3.91 -22.53
C MET A 141 71.07 -4.15 -23.32
N LEU A 142 69.94 -3.75 -22.76
CA LEU A 142 68.67 -3.79 -23.47
C LEU A 142 68.71 -2.83 -24.66
N ARG A 143 68.48 -3.36 -25.87
CA ARG A 143 68.43 -2.54 -27.08
C ARG A 143 67.28 -1.56 -26.97
N LYS A 144 67.54 -0.31 -27.35
CA LYS A 144 66.53 0.75 -27.40
C LYS A 144 65.31 0.37 -28.25
N ALA A 145 65.52 -0.38 -29.34
CA ALA A 145 64.45 -0.87 -30.20
C ALA A 145 63.51 -1.85 -29.47
N ASP A 146 64.04 -2.71 -28.60
CA ASP A 146 63.24 -3.67 -27.83
C ASP A 146 62.44 -2.96 -26.73
N LEU A 147 63.02 -1.94 -26.11
CA LEU A 147 62.31 -1.07 -25.16
C LEU A 147 61.17 -0.30 -25.84
N ASP A 148 61.43 0.29 -27.01
CA ASP A 148 60.41 1.03 -27.75
C ASP A 148 59.29 0.08 -28.21
N ASN A 149 59.61 -1.11 -28.71
CA ASN A 149 58.62 -2.12 -29.11
C ASN A 149 57.74 -2.58 -27.95
N SER A 150 58.35 -2.94 -26.81
CA SER A 150 57.58 -3.32 -25.61
C SER A 150 56.69 -2.18 -25.11
N ALA A 151 57.19 -0.94 -25.12
CA ALA A 151 56.39 0.23 -24.77
C ALA A 151 55.20 0.44 -25.73
N HIS A 152 55.37 0.16 -27.03
CA HIS A 152 54.26 0.21 -27.98
C HIS A 152 53.19 -0.85 -27.69
N LEU A 153 53.59 -2.10 -27.40
CA LEU A 153 52.65 -3.17 -27.04
C LEU A 153 51.91 -2.85 -25.74
N PHE A 154 52.60 -2.33 -24.72
CA PHE A 154 51.95 -1.90 -23.48
C PHE A 154 50.95 -0.77 -23.72
N LYS A 155 51.29 0.22 -24.56
CA LYS A 155 50.35 1.29 -24.92
C LYS A 155 49.12 0.74 -25.63
N ALA A 156 49.29 -0.19 -26.58
CA ALA A 156 48.18 -0.83 -27.27
C ALA A 156 47.25 -1.58 -26.29
N ALA A 157 47.82 -2.39 -25.40
CA ALA A 157 47.05 -3.11 -24.39
C ALA A 157 46.33 -2.15 -23.41
N LEU A 158 46.96 -1.03 -23.03
CA LEU A 158 46.32 -0.02 -22.18
C LEU A 158 45.17 0.70 -22.90
N THR A 159 45.31 0.97 -24.19
CA THR A 159 44.22 1.55 -24.97
C THR A 159 43.05 0.58 -25.10
N GLU A 160 43.32 -0.70 -25.31
CA GLU A 160 42.30 -1.75 -25.36
C GLU A 160 41.57 -1.87 -24.02
N LEU A 161 42.30 -2.01 -22.91
CA LEU A 161 41.71 -2.05 -21.57
C LEU A 161 40.87 -0.81 -21.26
N ARG A 162 41.34 0.38 -21.66
CA ARG A 162 40.59 1.63 -21.46
C ARG A 162 39.28 1.62 -22.26
N THR A 163 39.29 1.11 -23.48
CA THR A 163 38.07 0.99 -24.29
C THR A 163 37.12 -0.04 -23.72
N GLU A 164 37.63 -1.18 -23.25
CA GLU A 164 36.82 -2.21 -22.59
C GLU A 164 36.14 -1.68 -21.33
N ILE A 165 36.89 -1.00 -20.45
CA ILE A 165 36.31 -0.36 -19.26
C ILE A 165 35.25 0.68 -19.64
N ARG A 166 35.44 1.41 -20.75
CA ARG A 166 34.47 2.40 -21.21
C ARG A 166 33.18 1.72 -21.67
N VAL A 167 33.29 0.63 -22.44
CA VAL A 167 32.14 -0.15 -22.89
C VAL A 167 31.41 -0.76 -21.70
N LEU A 168 32.11 -1.38 -20.75
CA LEU A 168 31.53 -1.93 -19.53
C LEU A 168 30.74 -0.85 -18.76
N ARG A 169 31.31 0.35 -18.61
CA ARG A 169 30.60 1.46 -17.96
C ARG A 169 29.34 1.90 -18.70
N GLU A 170 29.33 1.89 -20.02
CA GLU A 170 28.13 2.22 -20.78
C GLU A 170 27.06 1.12 -20.65
N ILE A 171 27.48 -0.16 -20.60
CA ILE A 171 26.57 -1.28 -20.31
C ILE A 171 25.97 -1.14 -18.91
N ASP A 172 26.79 -0.88 -17.88
CA ASP A 172 26.32 -0.70 -16.50
C ASP A 172 25.35 0.48 -16.40
N LYS A 173 25.65 1.60 -17.07
CA LYS A 173 24.73 2.75 -17.12
C LYS A 173 23.42 2.40 -17.81
N ALA A 174 23.46 1.63 -18.90
CA ALA A 174 22.25 1.20 -19.58
C ALA A 174 21.42 0.25 -18.71
N ALA A 175 22.06 -0.66 -17.97
CA ALA A 175 21.41 -1.55 -17.02
C ALA A 175 20.74 -0.76 -15.88
N LEU A 176 21.45 0.18 -15.27
CA LEU A 176 20.89 1.04 -14.21
C LEU A 176 19.71 1.89 -14.70
N LYS A 177 19.75 2.37 -15.94
CA LYS A 177 18.62 3.09 -16.55
C LYS A 177 17.42 2.17 -16.75
N ALA A 178 17.62 0.95 -17.24
CA ALA A 178 16.55 -0.02 -17.41
C ALA A 178 15.92 -0.41 -16.06
N GLU A 179 16.71 -0.54 -15.00
CA GLU A 179 16.20 -0.77 -13.63
C GLU A 179 15.39 0.42 -13.11
N LEU A 180 15.85 1.65 -13.38
CA LEU A 180 15.13 2.87 -13.01
C LEU A 180 13.79 2.98 -13.76
N ASP A 181 13.79 2.77 -15.08
CA ASP A 181 12.58 2.78 -15.90
C ASP A 181 11.58 1.69 -15.43
N GLY A 182 12.10 0.51 -15.05
CA GLY A 182 11.28 -0.55 -14.46
C GLY A 182 10.66 -0.14 -13.12
N ALA A 183 11.42 0.51 -12.24
CA ALA A 183 10.91 1.01 -10.97
C ALA A 183 9.86 2.13 -11.16
N GLU A 184 10.03 3.01 -12.15
CA GLU A 184 9.03 4.02 -12.51
C GLU A 184 7.73 3.38 -12.99
N GLN A 185 7.82 2.35 -13.84
CA GLN A 185 6.64 1.60 -14.30
C GLN A 185 5.90 0.91 -13.14
N ASP A 186 6.63 0.34 -12.17
CA ASP A 186 6.03 -0.27 -10.98
C ASP A 186 5.32 0.77 -10.10
N ILE A 187 5.92 1.95 -9.91
CA ILE A 187 5.29 3.08 -9.20
C ILE A 187 4.00 3.49 -9.88
N ASP A 188 4.00 3.64 -11.21
CA ASP A 188 2.82 4.03 -11.97
C ASP A 188 1.74 2.95 -11.92
N SER A 189 2.11 1.67 -11.96
CA SER A 189 1.16 0.55 -11.81
C SER A 189 0.49 0.58 -10.43
N ILE A 190 1.27 0.76 -9.36
CA ILE A 190 0.74 0.84 -7.99
C ILE A 190 -0.17 2.06 -7.85
N ARG A 191 0.24 3.20 -8.41
CA ARG A 191 -0.57 4.43 -8.39
C ARG A 191 -1.89 4.25 -9.14
N HIS A 192 -1.90 3.53 -10.25
CA HIS A 192 -3.11 3.23 -10.98
C HIS A 192 -4.05 2.35 -10.16
N ARG A 193 -3.55 1.24 -9.61
CA ARG A 193 -4.32 0.33 -8.74
C ARG A 193 -4.90 1.05 -7.51
N LEU A 194 -4.11 1.91 -6.86
CA LEU A 194 -4.58 2.70 -5.72
C LEU A 194 -5.72 3.65 -6.11
N ASN A 195 -5.65 4.26 -7.30
CA ASN A 195 -6.74 5.11 -7.78
C ASN A 195 -7.99 4.30 -8.11
N GLU A 196 -7.85 3.12 -8.72
CA GLU A 196 -8.96 2.21 -8.96
C GLU A 196 -9.61 1.78 -7.64
N ASP A 197 -8.81 1.36 -6.66
CA ASP A 197 -9.28 0.99 -5.33
C ASP A 197 -9.97 2.15 -4.61
N MET A 198 -9.43 3.37 -4.70
CA MET A 198 -10.05 4.56 -4.13
C MET A 198 -11.41 4.87 -4.79
N VAL A 199 -11.51 4.74 -6.12
CA VAL A 199 -12.76 4.94 -6.86
C VAL A 199 -13.77 3.85 -6.50
N ASN A 200 -13.34 2.60 -6.42
CA ASN A 200 -14.16 1.46 -6.03
C ASN A 200 -14.69 1.63 -4.60
N LEU A 201 -13.81 1.95 -3.64
CA LEU A 201 -14.18 2.18 -2.24
C LEU A 201 -15.16 3.35 -2.10
N LYS A 202 -14.95 4.43 -2.87
CA LYS A 202 -15.88 5.57 -2.91
C LYS A 202 -17.24 5.14 -3.44
N SER A 203 -17.29 4.35 -4.51
CA SER A 203 -18.53 3.83 -5.07
C SER A 203 -19.24 2.90 -4.08
N GLU A 204 -18.50 2.03 -3.40
CA GLU A 204 -19.02 1.12 -2.38
C GLU A 204 -19.64 1.89 -1.21
N VAL A 205 -18.93 2.87 -0.65
CA VAL A 205 -19.46 3.75 0.41
C VAL A 205 -20.71 4.52 -0.05
N GLN A 206 -20.76 4.94 -1.31
CA GLN A 206 -21.95 5.60 -1.85
C GLN A 206 -23.14 4.65 -1.98
N ILE A 207 -22.90 3.42 -2.42
CA ILE A 207 -23.92 2.37 -2.47
C ILE A 207 -24.44 2.08 -1.06
N ASP A 208 -23.55 1.87 -0.09
CA ASP A 208 -23.90 1.60 1.30
C ASP A 208 -24.70 2.74 1.92
N LEU A 209 -24.30 4.00 1.68
CA LEU A 209 -25.05 5.16 2.17
C LEU A 209 -26.44 5.25 1.54
N ASN A 210 -26.56 4.91 0.25
CA ASN A 210 -27.86 4.90 -0.44
C ASN A 210 -28.74 3.76 0.06
N GLN A 211 -28.18 2.57 0.29
CA GLN A 211 -28.86 1.44 0.90
C GLN A 211 -29.33 1.79 2.31
N TYR A 212 -28.45 2.33 3.16
CA TYR A 212 -28.81 2.76 4.51
C TYR A 212 -29.95 3.78 4.51
N LYS A 213 -29.90 4.78 3.63
CA LYS A 213 -30.99 5.76 3.48
C LYS A 213 -32.29 5.12 2.99
N SER A 214 -32.20 4.15 2.08
CA SER A 214 -33.36 3.39 1.59
C SER A 214 -33.97 2.56 2.71
N ASP A 215 -33.15 1.82 3.45
CA ASP A 215 -33.55 0.99 4.58
C ASP A 215 -34.16 1.82 5.70
N GLN A 216 -33.58 3.00 5.99
CA GLN A 216 -34.14 3.93 6.95
C GLN A 216 -35.52 4.41 6.51
N ARG A 217 -35.69 4.77 5.23
CA ARG A 217 -37.01 5.17 4.70
C ARG A 217 -38.01 4.03 4.75
N ALA A 218 -37.61 2.83 4.37
CA ALA A 218 -38.45 1.63 4.46
C ALA A 218 -38.86 1.37 5.92
N SER A 219 -37.93 1.45 6.87
CA SER A 219 -38.23 1.30 8.30
C SER A 219 -39.21 2.36 8.79
N VAL A 220 -39.04 3.63 8.41
CA VAL A 220 -40.00 4.69 8.75
C VAL A 220 -41.37 4.41 8.15
N GLN A 221 -41.45 3.98 6.88
CA GLN A 221 -42.71 3.60 6.23
C GLN A 221 -43.38 2.43 6.97
N THR A 222 -42.63 1.40 7.35
CA THR A 222 -43.20 0.29 8.15
C THR A 222 -43.72 0.74 9.52
N MET A 223 -43.06 1.73 10.14
CA MET A 223 -43.52 2.30 11.41
C MET A 223 -44.80 3.14 11.21
N GLU A 224 -44.89 3.87 10.12
CA GLU A 224 -46.08 4.64 9.74
C GLU A 224 -47.26 3.71 9.42
N GLU A 225 -47.04 2.60 8.71
CA GLU A 225 -48.05 1.56 8.47
C GLU A 225 -48.54 0.96 9.80
N ALA A 226 -47.64 0.60 10.71
CA ALA A 226 -48.02 0.10 12.03
C ALA A 226 -48.79 1.14 12.86
N LEU A 227 -48.41 2.42 12.76
CA LEU A 227 -49.13 3.51 13.42
C LEU A 227 -50.54 3.67 12.84
N GLN A 228 -50.70 3.57 11.53
CA GLN A 228 -52.00 3.63 10.88
C GLN A 228 -52.88 2.44 11.25
N GLU A 229 -52.34 1.21 11.23
CA GLU A 229 -53.09 0.03 11.65
C GLU A 229 -53.57 0.18 13.11
N THR A 230 -52.68 0.60 14.02
CA THR A 230 -53.06 0.81 15.43
C THR A 230 -54.11 1.90 15.58
N ASN A 231 -53.99 3.01 14.86
CA ASN A 231 -55.01 4.06 14.83
C ASN A 231 -56.37 3.53 14.34
N ASP A 232 -56.39 2.76 13.26
CA ASP A 232 -57.61 2.18 12.70
C ASP A 232 -58.25 1.22 13.69
N ARG A 233 -57.45 0.42 14.40
CA ARG A 233 -57.93 -0.45 15.50
C ARG A 233 -58.56 0.38 16.63
N PHE A 234 -57.93 1.48 17.06
CA PHE A 234 -58.50 2.37 18.07
C PHE A 234 -59.84 2.97 17.64
N VAL A 235 -59.95 3.44 16.39
CA VAL A 235 -61.20 3.98 15.84
C VAL A 235 -62.31 2.92 15.83
N LEU A 236 -62.01 1.69 15.41
CA LEU A 236 -62.95 0.59 15.44
C LEU A 236 -63.38 0.23 16.87
N SER A 237 -62.44 0.14 17.81
CA SER A 237 -62.74 -0.12 19.23
C SER A 237 -63.57 1.00 19.86
N LEU A 238 -63.29 2.27 19.55
CA LEU A 238 -64.11 3.40 19.97
C LEU A 238 -65.54 3.31 19.40
N GLY A 239 -65.67 2.86 18.15
CA GLY A 239 -66.97 2.58 17.53
C GLY A 239 -67.77 1.54 18.30
N ILE A 240 -67.15 0.39 18.62
CA ILE A 240 -67.78 -0.68 19.40
C ILE A 240 -68.20 -0.17 20.78
N VAL A 241 -67.30 0.45 21.54
CA VAL A 241 -67.59 1.00 22.88
C VAL A 241 -68.73 2.02 22.84
N ARG A 242 -68.79 2.86 21.80
CA ARG A 242 -69.91 3.79 21.62
C ARG A 242 -71.24 3.07 21.38
N THR A 243 -71.25 2.04 20.54
CA THR A 243 -72.46 1.23 20.30
C THR A 243 -72.89 0.47 21.54
N GLU A 244 -71.96 -0.07 22.33
CA GLU A 244 -72.23 -0.69 23.62
C GLU A 244 -72.81 0.33 24.60
N MET A 245 -72.27 1.55 24.66
CA MET A 245 -72.83 2.62 25.49
C MET A 245 -74.25 3.01 25.06
N GLU A 246 -74.51 3.08 23.75
CA GLU A 246 -75.86 3.33 23.24
C GLU A 246 -76.82 2.17 23.59
N ALA A 247 -76.39 0.91 23.45
CA ALA A 247 -77.16 -0.26 23.86
C ALA A 247 -77.48 -0.24 25.37
N VAL A 248 -76.51 0.09 26.23
CA VAL A 248 -76.72 0.23 27.68
C VAL A 248 -77.71 1.34 27.99
N LYS A 249 -77.66 2.48 27.28
CA LYS A 249 -78.67 3.55 27.42
C LYS A 249 -80.07 3.04 27.06
N TRP A 250 -80.21 2.33 25.94
CA TRP A 250 -81.49 1.74 25.52
C TRP A 250 -82.03 0.70 26.51
N GLU A 251 -81.16 -0.14 27.06
CA GLU A 251 -81.57 -1.11 28.08
C GLU A 251 -82.00 -0.43 29.38
N THR A 252 -81.26 0.59 29.82
CA THR A 252 -81.55 1.29 31.07
C THR A 252 -82.87 2.04 30.98
N THR A 253 -83.14 2.73 29.86
CA THR A 253 -84.43 3.41 29.65
C THR A 253 -85.58 2.41 29.59
N ARG A 254 -85.42 1.29 28.87
CA ARG A 254 -86.44 0.23 28.82
C ARG A 254 -86.73 -0.38 30.20
N LYS A 255 -85.68 -0.73 30.97
CA LYS A 255 -85.82 -1.25 32.35
C LYS A 255 -86.47 -0.22 33.27
N GLY A 256 -86.12 1.06 33.15
CA GLY A 256 -86.74 2.16 33.88
C GLY A 256 -88.24 2.32 33.57
N ILE A 257 -88.61 2.28 32.28
CA ILE A 257 -90.02 2.31 31.86
C ILE A 257 -90.80 1.13 32.45
N MET A 258 -90.25 -0.09 32.37
CA MET A 258 -90.88 -1.28 32.95
C MET A 258 -91.03 -1.17 34.48
N SER A 259 -90.05 -0.59 35.17
CA SER A 259 -90.12 -0.33 36.61
C SER A 259 -91.22 0.66 36.98
N ILE A 260 -91.41 1.73 36.21
CA ILE A 260 -92.49 2.71 36.42
C ILE A 260 -93.86 2.05 36.25
N TYR A 261 -94.07 1.33 35.14
CA TYR A 261 -95.33 0.60 34.91
C TYR A 261 -95.61 -0.44 36.02
N GLY A 262 -94.58 -1.18 36.44
CA GLY A 262 -94.68 -2.11 37.57
C GLY A 262 -95.07 -1.41 38.87
N GLY A 263 -94.45 -0.27 39.19
CA GLY A 263 -94.78 0.54 40.36
C GLY A 263 -96.22 1.05 40.35
N VAL A 264 -96.71 1.58 39.21
CA VAL A 264 -98.09 2.03 39.05
C VAL A 264 -99.08 0.87 39.23
N ALA A 265 -98.79 -0.30 38.65
CA ALA A 265 -99.63 -1.49 38.80
C ALA A 265 -99.71 -1.95 40.27
N VAL A 266 -98.59 -1.92 41.00
CA VAL A 266 -98.57 -2.24 42.44
C VAL A 266 -99.37 -1.23 43.25
N VAL A 267 -99.21 0.07 42.99
CA VAL A 267 -100.00 1.12 43.67
C VAL A 267 -101.49 0.97 43.38
N ALA A 268 -101.87 0.69 42.12
CA ALA A 268 -103.25 0.44 41.73
C ALA A 268 -103.81 -0.82 42.42
N LEU A 269 -103.02 -1.87 42.55
CA LEU A 269 -103.41 -3.09 43.25
C LEU A 269 -103.55 -2.84 44.76
N ILE A 270 -102.68 -2.04 45.37
CA ILE A 270 -102.81 -1.59 46.76
C ILE A 270 -104.09 -0.75 46.93
N TRP A 271 -104.37 0.18 46.02
CA TRP A 271 -105.62 0.96 45.99
C TRP A 271 -106.86 0.08 45.81
N MET A 272 -106.76 -1.00 45.05
CA MET A 272 -107.83 -1.97 44.81
C MET A 272 -108.02 -2.91 46.02
N LEU A 273 -106.94 -3.29 46.72
CA LEU A 273 -106.96 -4.24 47.83
C LEU A 273 -107.17 -3.57 49.19
N LEU A 274 -106.87 -2.27 49.33
CA LEU A 274 -107.31 -1.46 50.47
C LEU A 274 -108.67 -0.83 50.12
N PRO A 275 -109.80 -1.31 50.66
CA PRO A 275 -111.09 -0.66 50.45
C PRO A 275 -111.02 0.81 50.92
N ALA A 276 -111.16 1.73 49.96
CA ALA A 276 -111.34 3.15 50.20
C ALA A 276 -112.64 3.36 50.99
N ARG A 277 -112.50 3.70 52.26
CA ARG A 277 -113.60 4.12 53.12
C ARG A 277 -113.87 5.60 52.80
N PRO A 278 -115.12 6.00 52.44
CA PRO A 278 -115.42 7.40 52.23
C PRO A 278 -115.50 8.11 53.58
N ASN A 279 -114.60 9.05 53.83
CA ASN A 279 -114.68 9.96 54.97
C ASN A 279 -114.65 11.40 54.42
N GLU A 280 -115.83 11.97 54.25
CA GLU A 280 -116.02 13.42 54.24
C GLU A 280 -116.85 13.77 55.47
N ALA A 281 -116.23 14.43 56.44
CA ALA A 281 -116.92 15.32 57.36
C ALA A 281 -115.91 16.31 57.98
N ASP A 282 -116.16 17.57 57.64
CA ASP A 282 -116.11 18.73 58.52
C ASP A 282 -114.79 19.43 58.89
N ARG A 283 -114.86 20.75 58.61
CA ARG A 283 -114.44 21.91 59.42
C ARG A 283 -112.94 22.24 59.41
N ASN A 284 -112.52 23.35 58.78
CA ASN A 284 -112.76 24.77 59.11
C ASN A 284 -111.94 25.24 60.33
N GLY A 285 -111.06 26.23 60.07
CA GLY A 285 -110.26 26.99 61.03
C GLY A 285 -108.85 26.45 61.23
N ASP A 286 -107.78 27.25 61.24
CA ASP A 286 -107.65 28.68 61.04
C ASP A 286 -106.13 29.00 60.95
N ALA A 287 -105.85 30.14 60.34
CA ALA A 287 -104.73 31.04 60.65
C ALA A 287 -103.27 30.69 60.30
N SER A 288 -102.76 31.53 59.39
CA SER A 288 -101.53 32.35 59.57
C SER A 288 -100.18 31.62 59.41
N ASN A 289 -99.10 32.18 58.87
CA ASN A 289 -98.76 33.51 58.39
C ASN A 289 -97.44 33.39 57.59
N SER A 290 -97.04 34.47 56.92
CA SER A 290 -95.68 34.81 56.47
C SER A 290 -95.04 34.02 55.31
N SER A 291 -95.10 34.62 54.13
CA SER A 291 -93.97 34.86 53.21
C SER A 291 -92.83 35.63 53.94
N PRO A 292 -91.56 35.73 53.44
CA PRO A 292 -91.23 35.94 52.02
C PRO A 292 -89.86 35.42 51.49
N THR A 293 -89.79 35.36 50.15
CA THR A 293 -88.66 35.66 49.23
C THR A 293 -87.23 35.12 49.46
N GLU A 294 -86.58 34.88 48.31
CA GLU A 294 -85.13 34.69 48.06
C GLU A 294 -84.53 33.28 48.27
N ARG A 295 -84.28 32.59 47.15
CA ARG A 295 -82.92 32.27 46.66
C ARG A 295 -83.01 31.48 45.36
N LEU A 296 -83.06 32.22 44.26
CA LEU A 296 -82.27 31.86 43.08
C LEU A 296 -80.80 32.10 43.46
N ASP A 297 -79.89 31.34 42.86
CA ASP A 297 -78.42 31.35 43.05
C ASP A 297 -77.83 30.37 44.08
N GLU A 298 -78.08 29.06 43.92
CA GLU A 298 -77.13 28.07 44.49
C GLU A 298 -77.16 26.65 43.88
N PHE A 299 -77.28 26.47 42.56
CA PHE A 299 -76.91 25.18 41.92
C PHE A 299 -76.32 25.31 40.51
N LEU A 300 -75.71 26.47 40.21
CA LEU A 300 -74.82 26.70 39.07
C LEU A 300 -73.32 26.68 39.47
N THR A 301 -72.96 26.06 40.60
CA THR A 301 -71.59 26.04 41.14
C THR A 301 -71.05 24.64 41.47
N LEU A 302 -71.47 23.60 40.72
CA LEU A 302 -70.69 22.34 40.64
C LEU A 302 -70.16 22.05 39.22
N SER A 303 -70.26 23.05 38.33
CA SER A 303 -69.57 23.12 37.05
C SER A 303 -68.45 24.17 37.09
N ASN A 304 -67.56 24.14 38.09
CA ASN A 304 -66.24 24.77 37.98
C ASN A 304 -65.25 24.34 39.07
N SER A 305 -64.90 23.05 39.12
CA SER A 305 -63.70 22.62 39.86
C SER A 305 -63.21 21.25 39.41
N HIS A 306 -62.70 21.13 38.19
CA HIS A 306 -61.64 20.17 37.87
C HIS A 306 -60.90 20.50 36.55
N ARG A 307 -60.74 21.80 36.25
CA ARG A 307 -59.88 22.29 35.16
C ARG A 307 -58.80 23.22 35.71
N ALA A 308 -57.86 22.66 36.46
CA ALA A 308 -56.48 23.17 36.61
C ALA A 308 -55.67 22.35 37.64
N VAL A 309 -55.34 21.09 37.35
CA VAL A 309 -54.09 20.44 37.83
C VAL A 309 -53.70 19.36 36.80
N ASN A 310 -53.04 19.77 35.71
CA ASN A 310 -51.80 19.13 35.26
C ASN A 310 -51.20 20.00 34.14
N ARG A 311 -50.27 20.83 34.58
CA ARG A 311 -49.09 21.18 33.82
C ARG A 311 -48.04 20.15 34.15
#